data_AF-A0A927XCL5-F1
#
_entry.id   AF-A0A927XCL5-F1
#
_cell.length_a   1.000
_cell.length_b   1.000
_cell.length_c   1.000
_cell.angle_alpha   90.00
_cell.angle_beta   90.00
_cell.angle_gamma   90.00
#
_symmetry.space_group_name_H-M   'P 1'
#
loop_
_entity.id
_entity.type
_entity.pdbx_description
1 polymer ?
#
loop_
_entity_poly.entity_id
_entity_poly.type
_entity_poly.pdbx_seq_one_letter_code
_entity_poly.pdbx_strand_id
1 'polypeptide(L)'
;MKKLNLILPILLISSCLAGCSSSNNGEYEGKTLTIYNCEDYIAQGDDALIDIIGEFEKKYGCKVNYYTYDTNETMYNQFSLQKEGTYDLICASEYMVQKMVKEGLVQKMNDYNVSIPNYEKYASKELRNKLKNMKVVTDSDIEVNLDEYAVGYMWGTLGIIYDPSCSDTIKEDVKSWDIFWNENYKDLISIKNSMRDTYVVGLMHAYSQSEEFKTLKEAYLNDPNDENCNAYNQLVQNIFDFKLDGSKESEEENYQKISTVKEELIALKDNIFGFEVDSGKTDIITGKIKMNLAWSGDAVYSIDTAMEESGKTLEYSVPEDGGNIWYDGWTIPYGADKELAYKFLDFISTPENAASNMDYIGYTPFIVGDQLFDLASSWYGISDYSSTYQYSEGETCVYSGKLYTAIQDSVGNIPTNDSYFEEAIFDSSKEYYYGNVVSYNDEWYSCEYYDENDEDKGIVNSSITDEEVWVKMDKKGYDISYLFEGTLEEGRSGIIYPYASSANQLQTQYPSKEISARCAIMNDFGEYNADVIIMWGQVKAYTDMTPVYVFLGVIVVIAIALIIISIIRKNLSAHYKRLLMNKKK
;
A
#
# COMPACT_ATOMS: atom_id res chain seq x y z
N MET A 1 -5.60 -8.67 -15.15
CA MET A 1 -5.34 -9.50 -16.34
C MET A 1 -4.99 -10.87 -15.80
N LYS A 2 -5.71 -11.95 -16.16
CA LYS A 2 -5.30 -13.31 -15.75
C LYS A 2 -3.84 -13.45 -16.13
N LYS A 3 -2.96 -13.71 -15.16
CA LYS A 3 -1.54 -13.98 -15.40
C LYS A 3 -1.42 -14.71 -16.72
N LEU A 4 -1.01 -13.99 -17.77
CA LEU A 4 -0.27 -14.64 -18.82
C LEU A 4 0.83 -15.29 -17.99
N ASN A 5 0.84 -16.62 -17.94
CA ASN A 5 1.98 -17.35 -17.44
C ASN A 5 3.11 -17.06 -18.42
N LEU A 6 3.60 -15.81 -18.40
CA LEU A 6 4.82 -15.38 -19.02
C LEU A 6 5.83 -15.99 -18.07
N ILE A 7 6.20 -17.23 -18.39
CA ILE A 7 7.42 -17.84 -17.92
C ILE A 7 8.49 -16.86 -18.38
N LEU A 8 8.86 -15.89 -17.53
CA LEU A 8 10.09 -15.16 -17.68
C LEU A 8 11.14 -16.26 -17.70
N PRO A 9 11.84 -16.52 -18.81
CA PRO A 9 12.85 -17.55 -18.81
C PRO A 9 13.97 -16.92 -18.01
N ILE A 10 13.98 -17.18 -16.70
CA ILE A 10 15.09 -16.81 -15.84
C ILE A 10 16.27 -17.54 -16.45
N LEU A 11 17.07 -16.77 -17.18
CA LEU A 11 18.30 -17.21 -17.76
C LEU A 11 19.17 -17.55 -16.56
N LEU A 12 19.18 -18.83 -16.21
CA LEU A 12 20.24 -19.47 -15.47
C LEU A 12 21.51 -19.21 -16.27
N ILE A 13 22.14 -18.05 -16.06
CA ILE A 13 23.50 -17.78 -16.47
C ILE A 13 24.36 -18.66 -15.55
N SER A 14 24.37 -19.95 -15.88
CA SER A 14 25.44 -20.87 -15.57
C SER A 14 26.67 -20.38 -16.32
N SER A 15 27.25 -19.28 -15.84
CA SER A 15 28.60 -18.89 -16.22
C SER A 15 29.53 -19.98 -15.69
N CYS A 16 30.19 -20.65 -16.63
CA CYS A 16 31.04 -21.81 -16.44
C CYS A 16 32.08 -21.60 -15.31
N LEU A 17 31.81 -22.15 -14.13
CA LEU A 17 32.84 -22.55 -13.17
C LEU A 17 33.47 -23.87 -13.64
N ALA A 18 34.27 -23.80 -14.70
CA ALA A 18 35.22 -24.86 -15.02
C ALA A 18 36.51 -24.61 -14.22
N GLY A 19 36.58 -25.17 -13.00
CA GLY A 19 37.74 -24.99 -12.13
C GLY A 19 37.71 -25.84 -10.86
N CYS A 20 37.84 -27.15 -11.02
CA CYS A 20 38.28 -28.15 -10.02
C CYS A 20 37.42 -28.36 -8.76
N SER A 21 36.87 -29.58 -8.70
CA SER A 21 36.27 -30.24 -7.55
C SER A 21 37.14 -30.20 -6.29
N SER A 22 36.70 -29.43 -5.30
CA SER A 22 36.94 -29.69 -3.88
C SER A 22 35.59 -29.66 -3.18
N SER A 23 35.29 -30.73 -2.42
CA SER A 23 34.13 -30.83 -1.54
C SER A 23 34.11 -29.66 -0.55
N ASN A 24 33.30 -28.62 -0.84
CA ASN A 24 33.00 -27.57 0.12
C ASN A 24 31.94 -28.10 1.08
N ASN A 25 32.34 -28.34 2.34
CA ASN A 25 31.39 -28.23 3.45
C ASN A 25 30.82 -26.80 3.40
N GLY A 26 29.50 -26.62 3.54
CA GLY A 26 28.87 -25.30 3.40
C GLY A 26 29.50 -24.30 4.36
N GLU A 27 29.78 -23.07 3.89
CA GLU A 27 30.45 -22.01 4.68
C GLU A 27 29.75 -21.75 6.02
N TYR A 28 28.44 -21.98 6.08
CA TYR A 28 27.60 -21.77 7.25
C TYR A 28 26.88 -23.04 7.74
N GLU A 29 27.43 -24.22 7.44
CA GLU A 29 26.85 -25.50 7.87
C GLU A 29 26.75 -25.58 9.40
N GLY A 30 25.53 -25.81 9.90
CA GLY A 30 25.22 -25.86 11.32
C GLY A 30 24.96 -24.50 11.99
N LYS A 31 25.02 -23.39 11.24
CA LYS A 31 24.51 -22.09 11.72
C LYS A 31 23.03 -21.92 11.37
N THR A 32 22.33 -21.15 12.20
CA THR A 32 20.92 -20.82 12.02
C THR A 32 20.73 -19.31 12.00
N LEU A 33 19.92 -18.81 11.07
CA LEU A 33 19.37 -17.46 11.03
C LEU A 33 17.94 -17.50 11.53
N THR A 34 17.58 -16.64 12.49
CA THR A 34 16.22 -16.56 13.02
C THR A 34 15.56 -15.24 12.66
N ILE A 35 14.48 -15.30 11.87
CA ILE A 35 13.79 -14.14 11.30
C ILE A 35 12.39 -14.02 11.92
N TYR A 36 11.96 -12.79 12.21
CA TYR A 36 10.58 -12.45 12.55
C TYR A 36 10.04 -11.41 11.55
N ASN A 37 9.01 -11.74 10.77
CA ASN A 37 8.43 -10.85 9.75
C ASN A 37 6.89 -10.83 9.82
N CYS A 38 6.24 -9.93 9.10
CA CYS A 38 4.80 -9.96 8.88
C CYS A 38 4.38 -11.25 8.13
N GLU A 39 3.15 -11.70 8.37
CA GLU A 39 2.52 -12.79 7.60
C GLU A 39 2.40 -12.42 6.11
N ASP A 40 2.49 -13.43 5.23
CA ASP A 40 2.40 -13.32 3.76
C ASP A 40 3.33 -12.27 3.11
N TYR A 41 4.46 -11.99 3.76
CA TYR A 41 5.35 -10.89 3.38
C TYR A 41 6.72 -11.32 2.85
N ILE A 42 6.84 -12.57 2.39
CA ILE A 42 7.98 -13.07 1.64
C ILE A 42 7.53 -14.24 0.75
N ALA A 43 8.13 -14.40 -0.42
CA ALA A 43 7.84 -15.52 -1.30
C ALA A 43 8.33 -16.84 -0.67
N GLN A 44 7.38 -17.74 -0.38
CA GLN A 44 7.62 -19.06 0.22
C GLN A 44 7.59 -20.20 -0.81
N GLY A 45 7.48 -19.86 -2.09
CA GLY A 45 7.41 -20.80 -3.21
C GLY A 45 6.06 -21.50 -3.31
N ASP A 46 5.29 -21.12 -4.33
CA ASP A 46 4.11 -21.84 -4.83
C ASP A 46 4.10 -21.71 -6.37
N ASP A 47 3.59 -22.72 -7.09
CA ASP A 47 3.39 -22.74 -8.55
C ASP A 47 4.38 -21.87 -9.38
N ALA A 48 5.60 -22.39 -9.59
CA ALA A 48 6.68 -21.78 -10.36
C ALA A 48 7.33 -20.50 -9.78
N LEU A 49 6.83 -19.97 -8.66
CA LEU A 49 7.43 -18.83 -7.96
C LEU A 49 8.58 -19.27 -7.04
N ILE A 50 9.52 -18.36 -6.80
CA ILE A 50 10.74 -18.64 -6.02
C ILE A 50 10.41 -18.84 -4.53
N ASP A 51 11.07 -19.81 -3.90
CA ASP A 51 11.18 -19.89 -2.45
C ASP A 51 12.46 -19.14 -2.03
N ILE A 52 12.30 -17.89 -1.57
CA ILE A 52 13.43 -17.03 -1.18
C ILE A 52 14.21 -17.64 -0.01
N ILE A 53 13.50 -18.25 0.95
CA ILE A 53 14.13 -18.84 2.13
C ILE A 53 14.89 -20.12 1.74
N GLY A 54 14.29 -20.99 0.94
CA GLY A 54 14.92 -22.21 0.45
C GLY A 54 16.15 -21.93 -0.42
N GLU A 55 16.10 -20.96 -1.32
CA GLU A 55 17.25 -20.59 -2.15
C GLU A 55 18.37 -19.95 -1.31
N PHE A 56 18.04 -19.20 -0.26
CA PHE A 56 19.03 -18.69 0.70
C PHE A 56 19.71 -19.82 1.48
N GLU A 57 18.94 -20.75 2.07
CA GLU A 57 19.47 -21.91 2.79
C GLU A 57 20.41 -22.72 1.89
N LYS A 58 20.00 -22.98 0.65
CA LYS A 58 20.77 -23.72 -0.35
C LYS A 58 22.06 -22.99 -0.76
N LYS A 59 22.02 -21.67 -0.91
CA LYS A 59 23.20 -20.86 -1.28
C LYS A 59 24.27 -20.85 -0.19
N TYR A 60 23.88 -20.71 1.07
CA TYR A 60 24.82 -20.52 2.18
C TYR A 60 25.05 -21.79 3.02
N GLY A 61 24.25 -22.85 2.83
CA GLY A 61 24.33 -24.08 3.61
C GLY A 61 23.89 -23.90 5.07
N CYS A 62 23.10 -22.88 5.38
CA CYS A 62 22.60 -22.58 6.72
C CYS A 62 21.15 -23.05 6.90
N LYS A 63 20.59 -22.82 8.10
CA LYS A 63 19.16 -22.98 8.36
C LYS A 63 18.48 -21.66 8.69
N VAL A 64 17.24 -21.49 8.27
CA VAL A 64 16.42 -20.32 8.57
C VAL A 64 15.22 -20.76 9.42
N ASN A 65 15.09 -20.19 10.60
CA ASN A 65 13.87 -20.24 11.38
C ASN A 65 13.06 -18.99 11.05
N TYR A 66 11.92 -19.16 10.38
CA TYR A 66 11.07 -18.05 9.98
C TYR A 66 9.80 -18.00 10.84
N TYR A 67 9.61 -16.91 11.56
CA TYR A 67 8.43 -16.66 12.39
C TYR A 67 7.62 -15.49 11.83
N THR A 68 6.31 -15.52 12.03
CA THR A 68 5.38 -14.52 11.50
C THR A 68 4.50 -13.86 12.55
N TYR A 69 4.10 -12.61 12.32
CA TYR A 69 3.17 -11.84 13.16
C TYR A 69 2.10 -11.12 12.34
N ASP A 70 0.99 -10.76 12.99
CA ASP A 70 -0.17 -10.11 12.38
C ASP A 70 -0.14 -8.57 12.47
N THR A 71 0.35 -8.03 13.59
CA THR A 71 0.45 -6.59 13.85
C THR A 71 1.78 -6.24 14.50
N ASN A 72 2.27 -5.03 14.24
CA ASN A 72 3.50 -4.52 14.86
C ASN A 72 3.41 -4.51 16.40
N GLU A 73 2.22 -4.26 16.97
CA GLU A 73 2.00 -4.29 18.42
C GLU A 73 2.12 -5.71 18.99
N THR A 74 1.57 -6.74 18.31
CA THR A 74 1.79 -8.15 18.69
C THR A 74 3.27 -8.49 18.62
N MET A 75 3.94 -8.13 17.53
CA MET A 75 5.37 -8.35 17.32
C MET A 75 6.19 -7.77 18.48
N TYR A 76 6.02 -6.48 18.76
CA TYR A 76 6.79 -5.76 19.77
C TYR A 76 6.58 -6.35 21.18
N ASN A 77 5.34 -6.68 21.54
CA ASN A 77 5.04 -7.30 22.83
C ASN A 77 5.67 -8.69 22.96
N GLN A 78 5.67 -9.50 21.90
CA GLN A 78 6.28 -10.82 21.95
C GLN A 78 7.81 -10.74 21.96
N PHE A 79 8.38 -9.89 21.10
CA PHE A 79 9.81 -9.66 20.99
C PHE A 79 10.43 -9.18 22.31
N SER A 80 9.84 -8.14 22.93
CA SER A 80 10.35 -7.55 24.18
C SER A 80 10.33 -8.50 25.39
N LEU A 81 9.54 -9.57 25.33
CA LEU A 81 9.48 -10.62 26.36
C LEU A 81 10.50 -11.76 26.11
N GLN A 82 11.09 -11.85 24.92
CA GLN A 82 12.09 -12.86 24.61
C GLN A 82 13.46 -12.50 25.16
N LYS A 83 14.33 -13.51 25.28
CA LYS A 83 15.73 -13.28 25.65
C LYS A 83 16.45 -12.54 24.52
N GLU A 84 17.34 -11.61 24.85
CA GLU A 84 18.27 -11.00 23.88
C GLU A 84 18.97 -12.05 23.01
N GLY A 85 19.10 -11.76 21.71
CA GLY A 85 19.65 -12.67 20.72
C GLY A 85 18.74 -13.85 20.33
N THR A 86 17.44 -13.80 20.63
CA THR A 86 16.47 -14.81 20.15
C THR A 86 16.22 -14.70 18.65
N TYR A 87 16.15 -13.47 18.14
CA TYR A 87 15.96 -13.18 16.72
C TYR A 87 17.19 -12.46 16.17
N ASP A 88 17.57 -12.79 14.94
CA ASP A 88 18.67 -12.15 14.23
C ASP A 88 18.19 -11.00 13.34
N LEU A 89 16.97 -11.12 12.80
CA LEU A 89 16.31 -10.09 12.00
C LEU A 89 14.85 -9.93 12.40
N ILE A 90 14.41 -8.68 12.48
CA ILE A 90 13.00 -8.31 12.62
C ILE A 90 12.67 -7.29 11.54
N CYS A 91 11.71 -7.59 10.68
CA CYS A 91 11.11 -6.59 9.81
C CYS A 91 9.96 -5.92 10.56
N ALA A 92 9.84 -4.60 10.47
CA ALA A 92 8.76 -3.84 11.09
C ALA A 92 8.55 -2.51 10.35
N SER A 93 7.38 -1.91 10.56
CA SER A 93 7.07 -0.58 10.01
C SER A 93 7.88 0.53 10.70
N GLU A 94 8.10 1.64 9.99
CA GLU A 94 9.05 2.67 10.37
C GLU A 94 8.83 3.22 11.78
N TYR A 95 7.59 3.44 12.20
CA TYR A 95 7.29 3.90 13.56
C TYR A 95 7.69 2.89 14.64
N MET A 96 7.57 1.60 14.35
CA MET A 96 7.94 0.55 15.29
C MET A 96 9.47 0.43 15.36
N VAL A 97 10.15 0.63 14.24
CA VAL A 97 11.61 0.79 14.23
C VAL A 97 12.01 2.01 15.08
N GLN A 98 11.34 3.16 14.93
CA GLN A 98 11.62 4.36 15.74
C GLN A 98 11.52 4.05 17.24
N LYS A 99 10.46 3.34 17.65
CA LYS A 99 10.26 2.91 19.03
C LYS A 99 11.36 1.96 19.52
N MET A 100 11.71 0.94 18.73
CA MET A 100 12.78 -0.01 19.09
C MET A 100 14.16 0.67 19.17
N VAL A 101 14.44 1.65 18.30
CA VAL A 101 15.68 2.45 18.35
C VAL A 101 15.71 3.31 19.60
N LYS A 102 14.60 3.98 19.93
CA LYS A 102 14.50 4.84 21.12
C LYS A 102 14.86 4.08 22.40
N GLU A 103 14.29 2.88 22.54
CA GLU A 103 14.44 2.00 23.70
C GLU A 103 15.72 1.14 23.68
N GLY A 104 16.57 1.29 22.65
CA GLY A 104 17.83 0.56 22.53
C GLY A 104 17.68 -0.95 22.30
N LEU A 105 16.54 -1.40 21.75
CA LEU A 105 16.26 -2.82 21.50
C LEU A 105 16.92 -3.35 20.22
N VAL A 106 17.35 -2.47 19.33
CA VAL A 106 18.03 -2.79 18.07
C VAL A 106 19.42 -2.17 18.03
N GLN A 107 20.32 -2.80 17.29
CA GLN A 107 21.70 -2.34 17.13
C GLN A 107 21.92 -1.68 15.77
N LYS A 108 22.81 -0.68 15.72
CA LYS A 108 23.21 -0.01 14.47
C LYS A 108 23.65 -1.02 13.42
N MET A 109 23.22 -0.80 12.19
CA MET A 109 23.76 -1.46 11.00
C MET A 109 25.17 -0.92 10.72
N ASN A 110 26.05 -1.77 10.19
CA ASN A 110 27.39 -1.36 9.76
C ASN A 110 27.31 -0.68 8.38
N ASP A 111 28.45 -0.16 7.86
CA ASP A 111 28.55 0.39 6.51
C ASP A 111 27.96 -0.57 5.46
N TYR A 112 26.91 -0.12 4.78
CA TYR A 112 26.17 -0.90 3.79
C TYR A 112 27.03 -1.28 2.59
N ASN A 113 27.96 -0.43 2.14
CA ASN A 113 28.84 -0.77 1.02
C ASN A 113 29.65 -2.05 1.29
N VAL A 114 29.99 -2.27 2.56
CA VAL A 114 30.80 -3.41 2.99
C VAL A 114 29.92 -4.58 3.41
N SER A 115 28.80 -4.30 4.08
CA SER A 115 27.99 -5.31 4.75
C SER A 115 26.86 -5.85 3.87
N ILE A 116 26.27 -4.99 3.03
CA ILE A 116 25.07 -5.26 2.23
C ILE A 116 25.20 -4.56 0.85
N PRO A 117 26.23 -4.90 0.05
CA PRO A 117 26.58 -4.16 -1.17
C PRO A 117 25.44 -4.10 -2.21
N ASN A 118 24.58 -5.11 -2.31
CA ASN A 118 23.44 -5.06 -3.23
C ASN A 118 22.39 -4.05 -2.79
N TYR A 119 22.11 -3.94 -1.48
CA TYR A 119 21.21 -2.91 -0.96
C TYR A 119 21.76 -1.51 -1.26
N GLU A 120 23.04 -1.29 -1.02
CA GLU A 120 23.67 0.00 -1.31
C GLU A 120 23.61 0.37 -2.79
N LYS A 121 23.75 -0.62 -3.68
CA LYS A 121 23.73 -0.42 -5.12
C LYS A 121 22.33 -0.23 -5.68
N TYR A 122 21.35 -1.00 -5.21
CA TYR A 122 20.05 -1.15 -5.86
C TYR A 122 18.88 -0.58 -5.07
N ALA A 123 19.02 -0.28 -3.78
CA ALA A 123 17.94 0.40 -3.07
C ALA A 123 17.78 1.83 -3.59
N SER A 124 16.53 2.22 -3.83
CA SER A 124 16.19 3.54 -4.34
C SER A 124 16.79 4.65 -3.46
N LYS A 125 17.52 5.57 -4.08
CA LYS A 125 18.08 6.73 -3.37
C LYS A 125 17.00 7.58 -2.72
N GLU A 126 15.86 7.75 -3.39
CA GLU A 126 14.74 8.52 -2.84
C GLU A 126 14.22 7.86 -1.56
N LEU A 127 13.93 6.56 -1.58
CA LEU A 127 13.40 5.83 -0.43
C LEU A 127 14.43 5.75 0.71
N ARG A 128 15.70 5.54 0.40
CA ARG A 128 16.78 5.59 1.40
C ARG A 128 16.89 6.97 2.06
N ASN A 129 16.75 8.04 1.28
CA ASN A 129 16.75 9.40 1.83
C ASN A 129 15.57 9.63 2.78
N LYS A 130 14.42 8.96 2.59
CA LYS A 130 13.29 9.01 3.55
C LYS A 130 13.70 8.43 4.90
N LEU A 131 14.25 7.21 4.93
CA LEU A 131 14.75 6.60 6.18
C LEU A 131 15.84 7.45 6.84
N LYS A 132 16.73 8.02 6.03
CA LYS A 132 17.78 8.91 6.52
C LYS A 132 17.25 10.19 7.14
N ASN A 133 16.14 10.73 6.64
CA ASN A 133 15.55 11.95 7.19
C ASN A 133 14.65 11.69 8.41
N MET A 134 14.27 10.44 8.67
CA MET A 134 13.57 10.06 9.91
C MET A 134 14.57 10.08 11.08
N LYS A 135 14.34 10.98 12.04
CA LYS A 135 15.19 11.17 13.21
C LYS A 135 14.55 10.56 14.44
N VAL A 136 15.36 9.91 15.27
CA VAL A 136 14.94 9.34 16.55
C VAL A 136 15.84 9.89 17.65
N VAL A 137 15.25 10.36 18.73
CA VAL A 137 15.97 10.68 19.97
C VAL A 137 15.95 9.45 20.86
N THR A 138 17.12 8.85 21.07
CA THR A 138 17.29 7.68 21.96
C THR A 138 17.08 8.04 23.42
N ASP A 139 16.86 7.04 24.29
CA ASP A 139 16.77 7.23 25.75
C ASP A 139 18.04 7.83 26.39
N SER A 140 19.15 7.87 25.64
CA SER A 140 20.40 8.54 26.05
C SER A 140 20.51 9.98 25.53
N ASP A 141 19.41 10.58 25.06
CA ASP A 141 19.33 11.92 24.46
C ASP A 141 20.25 12.11 23.23
N ILE A 142 20.50 11.03 22.49
CA ILE A 142 21.27 11.07 21.24
C ILE A 142 20.30 11.02 20.06
N GLU A 143 20.35 12.04 19.20
CA GLU A 143 19.66 12.05 17.90
C GLU A 143 20.41 11.14 16.92
N VAL A 144 19.68 10.23 16.30
CA VAL A 144 20.16 9.30 15.27
C VAL A 144 19.19 9.26 14.10
N ASN A 145 19.67 8.79 12.95
CA ASN A 145 18.83 8.60 11.76
C ASN A 145 18.37 7.14 11.66
N LEU A 146 17.16 6.90 11.13
CA LEU A 146 16.57 5.57 11.07
C LEU A 146 17.34 4.63 10.11
N ASP A 147 17.95 5.18 9.06
CA ASP A 147 18.83 4.44 8.14
C ASP A 147 20.12 3.94 8.81
N GLU A 148 20.47 4.40 10.01
CA GLU A 148 21.57 3.78 10.77
C GLU A 148 21.18 2.44 11.40
N TYR A 149 19.88 2.11 11.45
CA TYR A 149 19.34 0.95 12.17
C TYR A 149 18.47 0.04 11.31
N ALA A 150 18.00 0.51 10.15
CA ALA A 150 17.06 -0.24 9.31
C ALA A 150 17.49 -0.30 7.84
N VAL A 151 17.37 -1.49 7.26
CA VAL A 151 17.50 -1.74 5.81
C VAL A 151 16.09 -1.80 5.24
N GLY A 152 15.73 -0.84 4.38
CA GLY A 152 14.40 -0.74 3.81
C GLY A 152 14.03 -2.00 3.01
N TYR A 153 12.79 -2.45 3.17
CA TYR A 153 12.28 -3.66 2.55
C TYR A 153 11.19 -3.34 1.53
N MET A 154 10.06 -2.83 2.02
CA MET A 154 8.85 -2.58 1.24
C MET A 154 8.27 -1.23 1.65
N TRP A 155 7.50 -0.61 0.75
CA TRP A 155 6.86 0.67 1.01
C TRP A 155 5.57 0.80 0.21
N GLY A 156 4.76 1.80 0.57
CA GLY A 156 3.54 2.10 -0.15
C GLY A 156 2.72 3.18 0.52
N THR A 157 1.46 3.28 0.11
CA THR A 157 0.53 4.30 0.60
C THR A 157 -0.66 3.67 1.30
N LEU A 158 -1.35 4.48 2.09
CA LEU A 158 -2.69 4.18 2.61
C LEU A 158 -3.71 4.99 1.82
N GLY A 159 -4.78 4.35 1.40
CA GLY A 159 -5.79 4.96 0.54
C GLY A 159 -7.06 4.14 0.47
N ILE A 160 -7.84 4.38 -0.58
CA ILE A 160 -9.18 3.84 -0.74
C ILE A 160 -9.23 3.03 -2.02
N ILE A 161 -9.40 1.71 -1.90
CA ILE A 161 -9.81 0.88 -3.04
C ILE A 161 -11.33 0.96 -3.20
N TYR A 162 -11.80 1.10 -4.43
CA TYR A 162 -13.22 1.31 -4.73
C TYR A 162 -13.65 0.67 -6.04
N ASP A 163 -14.95 0.39 -6.13
CA ASP A 163 -15.64 -0.03 -7.35
C ASP A 163 -16.04 1.23 -8.16
N PRO A 164 -15.41 1.52 -9.31
CA PRO A 164 -15.69 2.73 -10.09
C PRO A 164 -17.11 2.73 -10.69
N SER A 165 -17.83 1.61 -10.67
CA SER A 165 -19.23 1.53 -11.12
C SER A 165 -20.26 1.85 -10.04
N CYS A 166 -19.82 2.07 -8.79
CA CYS A 166 -20.76 2.22 -7.67
C CYS A 166 -21.50 3.57 -7.64
N SER A 167 -20.96 4.61 -8.27
CA SER A 167 -21.58 5.93 -8.41
C SER A 167 -20.91 6.72 -9.54
N ASP A 168 -21.66 7.56 -10.24
CA ASP A 168 -21.12 8.45 -11.28
C ASP A 168 -20.13 9.49 -10.72
N THR A 169 -20.22 9.81 -9.43
CA THR A 169 -19.34 10.79 -8.75
C THR A 169 -18.18 10.14 -8.01
N ILE A 170 -18.09 8.81 -7.98
CA ILE A 170 -17.17 8.10 -7.07
C ILE A 170 -15.72 8.55 -7.23
N LYS A 171 -15.26 8.75 -8.46
CA LYS A 171 -13.87 9.16 -8.77
C LYS A 171 -13.52 10.55 -8.21
N GLU A 172 -14.51 11.41 -8.04
CA GLU A 172 -14.33 12.72 -7.41
C GLU A 172 -14.45 12.60 -5.89
N ASP A 173 -15.40 11.80 -5.40
CA ASP A 173 -15.64 11.64 -3.97
C ASP A 173 -14.45 10.98 -3.24
N VAL A 174 -13.78 10.01 -3.86
CA VAL A 174 -12.61 9.30 -3.29
C VAL A 174 -11.33 10.15 -3.23
N LYS A 175 -11.37 11.39 -3.73
CA LYS A 175 -10.25 12.34 -3.59
C LYS A 175 -10.21 12.97 -2.20
N SER A 176 -11.20 12.73 -1.35
CA SER A 176 -11.23 13.23 0.02
C SER A 176 -11.51 12.11 1.03
N TRP A 177 -10.93 12.24 2.22
CA TRP A 177 -11.26 11.35 3.35
C TRP A 177 -12.69 11.56 3.86
N ASP A 178 -13.36 12.65 3.48
CA ASP A 178 -14.75 12.93 3.86
C ASP A 178 -15.75 11.92 3.26
N ILE A 179 -15.34 11.12 2.26
CA ILE A 179 -16.17 10.04 1.70
C ILE A 179 -16.66 9.05 2.75
N PHE A 180 -15.86 8.83 3.80
CA PHE A 180 -16.17 7.97 4.93
C PHE A 180 -17.37 8.47 5.76
N TRP A 181 -17.72 9.76 5.69
CA TRP A 181 -18.88 10.38 6.32
C TRP A 181 -20.01 10.72 5.34
N ASN A 182 -19.86 10.38 4.06
CA ASN A 182 -20.88 10.67 3.06
C ASN A 182 -22.02 9.63 3.13
N GLU A 183 -23.23 10.10 3.46
CA GLU A 183 -24.43 9.27 3.63
C GLU A 183 -24.85 8.52 2.36
N ASN A 184 -24.43 8.97 1.16
CA ASN A 184 -24.70 8.27 -0.09
C ASN A 184 -24.02 6.89 -0.15
N TYR A 185 -22.97 6.71 0.64
CA TYR A 185 -22.16 5.49 0.70
C TYR A 185 -22.35 4.71 2.00
N LYS A 186 -23.44 5.00 2.73
CA LYS A 186 -23.76 4.33 3.98
C LYS A 186 -23.78 2.82 3.84
N ASP A 187 -23.10 2.14 4.75
CA ASP A 187 -22.95 0.68 4.83
C ASP A 187 -22.23 0.05 3.61
N LEU A 188 -21.52 0.85 2.78
CA LEU A 188 -20.78 0.35 1.61
C LEU A 188 -19.25 0.37 1.77
N ILE A 189 -18.75 0.97 2.85
CA ILE A 189 -17.32 1.19 3.08
C ILE A 189 -16.88 0.36 4.28
N SER A 190 -15.81 -0.43 4.14
CA SER A 190 -15.14 -1.04 5.30
C SER A 190 -13.80 -0.35 5.58
N ILE A 191 -13.33 -0.48 6.82
CA ILE A 191 -12.09 0.15 7.27
C ILE A 191 -11.27 -0.84 8.10
N LYS A 192 -9.95 -0.81 7.92
CA LYS A 192 -9.01 -1.64 8.68
C LYS A 192 -9.20 -1.44 10.19
N ASN A 193 -9.22 -2.52 10.94
CA ASN A 193 -9.22 -2.56 12.40
C ASN A 193 -7.79 -2.32 12.92
N SER A 194 -7.16 -1.29 12.38
CA SER A 194 -5.84 -0.83 12.72
C SER A 194 -5.95 0.54 13.35
N MET A 195 -5.35 0.68 14.53
CA MET A 195 -5.38 1.93 15.28
C MET A 195 -4.81 3.07 14.45
N ARG A 196 -3.61 2.88 13.88
CA ARG A 196 -2.88 3.96 13.18
C ARG A 196 -3.55 4.32 11.87
N ASP A 197 -3.91 3.33 11.05
CA ASP A 197 -4.54 3.59 9.75
C ASP A 197 -5.90 4.27 9.93
N THR A 198 -6.69 3.87 10.93
CA THR A 198 -7.95 4.55 11.24
C THR A 198 -7.72 5.94 11.84
N TYR A 199 -6.64 6.13 12.61
CA TYR A 199 -6.27 7.44 13.13
C TYR A 199 -5.93 8.43 12.01
N VAL A 200 -5.29 7.98 10.91
CA VAL A 200 -5.09 8.78 9.69
C VAL A 200 -6.43 9.30 9.18
N VAL A 201 -7.41 8.42 8.98
CA VAL A 201 -8.73 8.80 8.44
C VAL A 201 -9.39 9.87 9.32
N GLY A 202 -9.40 9.67 10.65
CA GLY A 202 -9.99 10.61 11.59
C GLY A 202 -9.24 11.95 11.67
N LEU A 203 -7.90 11.94 11.62
CA LEU A 203 -7.09 13.17 11.57
C LEU A 203 -7.36 13.96 10.29
N MET A 204 -7.30 13.30 9.13
CA MET A 204 -7.45 14.00 7.87
C MET A 204 -8.85 14.60 7.74
N HIS A 205 -9.89 13.88 8.18
CA HIS A 205 -11.24 14.42 8.26
C HIS A 205 -11.36 15.62 9.21
N ALA A 206 -10.84 15.50 10.42
CA ALA A 206 -10.97 16.55 11.44
C ALA A 206 -10.28 17.87 11.04
N TYR A 207 -9.13 17.78 10.36
CA TYR A 207 -8.29 18.95 10.06
C TYR A 207 -8.48 19.49 8.63
N SER A 208 -9.13 18.74 7.72
CA SER A 208 -9.40 19.16 6.33
C SER A 208 -10.25 20.43 6.23
N GLN A 209 -11.03 20.73 7.27
CA GLN A 209 -11.96 21.85 7.28
C GLN A 209 -11.31 23.20 7.55
N SER A 210 -10.06 23.23 8.04
CA SER A 210 -9.35 24.46 8.36
C SER A 210 -9.02 25.28 7.11
N GLU A 211 -9.04 26.61 7.24
CA GLU A 211 -8.75 27.54 6.13
C GLU A 211 -7.31 27.39 5.62
N GLU A 212 -6.37 27.18 6.54
CA GLU A 212 -4.96 26.93 6.22
C GLU A 212 -4.80 25.66 5.37
N PHE A 213 -5.49 24.58 5.74
CA PHE A 213 -5.47 23.33 4.99
C PHE A 213 -6.01 23.51 3.57
N LYS A 214 -7.18 24.13 3.43
CA LYS A 214 -7.78 24.39 2.11
C LYS A 214 -6.88 25.24 1.23
N THR A 215 -6.30 26.30 1.79
CA THR A 215 -5.38 27.20 1.08
C THR A 215 -4.14 26.47 0.58
N LEU A 216 -3.46 25.71 1.45
CA LEU A 216 -2.23 25.01 1.08
C LEU A 216 -2.49 23.84 0.12
N LYS A 217 -3.61 23.11 0.31
CA LYS A 217 -4.04 22.06 -0.63
C LYS A 217 -4.30 22.64 -2.01
N GLU A 218 -5.08 23.71 -2.11
CA GLU A 218 -5.38 24.36 -3.40
C GLU A 218 -4.12 24.90 -4.08
N ALA A 219 -3.20 25.49 -3.32
CA ALA A 219 -1.92 25.95 -3.87
C ALA A 219 -1.10 24.78 -4.48
N TYR A 220 -1.03 23.66 -3.76
CA TYR A 220 -0.36 22.44 -4.22
C TYR A 220 -1.04 21.82 -5.45
N LEU A 221 -2.36 21.66 -5.46
CA LEU A 221 -3.08 21.03 -6.57
C LEU A 221 -3.03 21.87 -7.86
N ASN A 222 -3.03 23.20 -7.73
CA ASN A 222 -2.98 24.10 -8.89
C ASN A 222 -1.57 24.24 -9.48
N ASP A 223 -0.53 24.18 -8.65
CA ASP A 223 0.88 24.31 -9.06
C ASP A 223 1.80 23.49 -8.13
N PRO A 224 2.02 22.19 -8.40
CA PRO A 224 2.80 21.29 -7.55
C PRO A 224 4.32 21.50 -7.72
N ASN A 225 4.78 22.75 -7.62
CA ASN A 225 6.21 23.08 -7.53
C ASN A 225 6.81 22.68 -6.17
N ASP A 226 8.13 22.69 -6.04
CA ASP A 226 8.83 22.28 -4.81
C ASP A 226 8.39 23.07 -3.57
N GLU A 227 8.08 24.37 -3.70
CA GLU A 227 7.65 25.21 -2.57
C GLU A 227 6.27 24.77 -2.05
N ASN A 228 5.29 24.63 -2.96
CA ASN A 228 3.95 24.21 -2.60
C ASN A 228 3.90 22.76 -2.11
N CYS A 229 4.68 21.86 -2.74
CA CYS A 229 4.85 20.48 -2.28
C CYS A 229 5.37 20.44 -0.84
N ASN A 230 6.46 21.16 -0.55
CA ASN A 230 7.04 21.17 0.79
C ASN A 230 6.12 21.81 1.83
N ALA A 231 5.46 22.92 1.49
CA ALA A 231 4.53 23.60 2.39
C ALA A 231 3.33 22.71 2.75
N TYR A 232 2.74 22.06 1.75
CA TYR A 232 1.60 21.17 1.98
C TYR A 232 2.02 19.88 2.70
N ASN A 233 3.16 19.29 2.33
CA ASN A 233 3.71 18.14 3.04
C ASN A 233 3.93 18.45 4.52
N GLN A 234 4.55 19.60 4.84
CA GLN A 234 4.81 20.01 6.21
C GLN A 234 3.52 20.20 7.01
N LEU A 235 2.44 20.71 6.39
CA LEU A 235 1.14 20.79 7.03
C LEU A 235 0.62 19.39 7.39
N VAL A 236 0.61 18.46 6.44
CA VAL A 236 0.13 17.08 6.67
C VAL A 236 0.99 16.40 7.75
N GLN A 237 2.32 16.58 7.72
CA GLN A 237 3.24 16.08 8.73
C GLN A 237 2.93 16.66 10.12
N ASN A 238 2.65 17.96 10.24
CA ASN A 238 2.27 18.60 11.51
C ASN A 238 0.93 18.06 12.05
N ILE A 239 -0.02 17.72 11.16
CA ILE A 239 -1.29 17.08 11.55
C ILE A 239 -1.02 15.69 12.14
N PHE A 240 -0.09 14.92 11.57
CA PHE A 240 0.26 13.58 12.05
C PHE A 240 1.11 13.60 13.33
N ASP A 241 2.04 14.55 13.45
CA ASP A 241 3.02 14.56 14.52
C ASP A 241 2.40 14.91 15.88
N PHE A 242 2.86 14.21 16.90
CA PHE A 242 2.67 14.59 18.29
C PHE A 242 3.81 15.49 18.73
N LYS A 243 3.50 16.50 19.53
CA LYS A 243 4.53 17.39 20.09
C LYS A 243 5.10 16.76 21.36
N LEU A 244 6.35 16.29 21.29
CA LEU A 244 7.01 15.51 22.36
C LEU A 244 8.02 16.31 23.19
N ASP A 245 7.91 17.65 23.21
CA ASP A 245 8.85 18.55 23.89
C ASP A 245 8.67 18.62 25.43
N GLY A 246 7.69 17.89 25.97
CA GLY A 246 7.36 17.86 27.39
C GLY A 246 6.70 19.14 27.92
N SER A 247 6.32 20.08 27.04
CA SER A 247 5.61 21.29 27.44
C SER A 247 4.12 21.00 27.69
N LYS A 248 3.52 21.78 28.59
CA LYS A 248 2.08 21.65 28.91
C LYS A 248 1.18 22.00 27.73
N GLU A 249 1.61 22.95 26.89
CA GLU A 249 0.86 23.36 25.71
C GLU A 249 0.81 22.23 24.68
N SER A 250 1.96 21.60 24.42
CA SER A 250 2.05 20.39 23.60
C SER A 250 1.22 19.23 24.16
N GLU A 251 1.24 19.03 25.47
CA GLU A 251 0.44 17.99 26.13
C GLU A 251 -1.06 18.22 25.95
N GLU A 252 -1.54 19.45 26.19
CA GLU A 252 -2.95 19.81 26.00
C GLU A 252 -3.39 19.66 24.54
N GLU A 253 -2.54 20.07 23.58
CA GLU A 253 -2.80 19.92 22.16
C GLU A 253 -2.86 18.45 21.72
N ASN A 254 -1.96 17.61 22.20
CA ASN A 254 -1.95 16.17 21.89
C ASN A 254 -3.20 15.48 22.42
N TYR A 255 -3.62 15.75 23.66
CA TYR A 255 -4.86 15.19 24.20
C TYR A 255 -6.11 15.71 23.47
N GLN A 256 -6.12 16.99 23.07
CA GLN A 256 -7.19 17.53 22.25
C GLN A 256 -7.26 16.82 20.90
N LYS A 257 -6.11 16.60 20.24
CA LYS A 257 -6.01 15.84 18.98
C LYS A 257 -6.61 14.44 19.14
N ILE A 258 -6.24 13.70 20.17
CA ILE A 258 -6.79 12.36 20.47
C ILE A 258 -8.31 12.43 20.69
N SER A 259 -8.80 13.41 21.46
CA SER A 259 -10.23 13.54 21.74
C SER A 259 -11.05 13.87 20.50
N THR A 260 -10.58 14.80 19.67
CA THR A 260 -11.23 15.17 18.41
C THR A 260 -11.32 13.96 17.49
N VAL A 261 -10.21 13.25 17.27
CA VAL A 261 -10.21 12.06 16.40
C VAL A 261 -11.14 10.97 16.94
N LYS A 262 -11.21 10.77 18.25
CA LYS A 262 -12.17 9.83 18.86
C LYS A 262 -13.61 10.16 18.49
N GLU A 263 -13.99 11.43 18.58
CA GLU A 263 -15.36 11.88 18.27
C GLU A 263 -15.69 11.64 16.80
N GLU A 264 -14.77 11.98 15.91
CA GLU A 264 -14.94 11.75 14.47
C GLU A 264 -15.04 10.26 14.14
N LEU A 265 -14.19 9.43 14.74
CA LEU A 265 -14.22 7.98 14.52
C LEU A 265 -15.45 7.31 15.15
N ILE A 266 -16.04 7.90 16.20
CA ILE A 266 -17.35 7.45 16.70
C ILE A 266 -18.44 7.79 15.70
N ALA A 267 -18.45 9.01 15.14
CA ALA A 267 -19.42 9.42 14.13
C ALA A 267 -19.32 8.59 12.84
N LEU A 268 -18.09 8.26 12.43
CA LEU A 268 -17.79 7.40 11.29
C LEU A 268 -18.54 6.06 11.34
N LYS A 269 -18.70 5.48 12.53
CA LYS A 269 -19.33 4.16 12.72
C LYS A 269 -20.78 4.11 12.24
N ASP A 270 -21.47 5.25 12.17
CA ASP A 270 -22.85 5.31 11.70
C ASP A 270 -22.96 5.23 10.17
N ASN A 271 -21.83 5.32 9.45
CA ASN A 271 -21.78 5.34 7.99
C ASN A 271 -21.05 4.15 7.36
N ILE A 272 -20.11 3.51 8.07
CA ILE A 272 -19.34 2.37 7.53
C ILE A 272 -20.06 1.03 7.68
N PHE A 273 -19.79 0.10 6.76
CA PHE A 273 -20.18 -1.30 6.86
C PHE A 273 -19.61 -1.99 8.11
N GLY A 274 -18.35 -1.65 8.46
CA GLY A 274 -17.71 -2.12 9.68
C GLY A 274 -16.19 -2.12 9.64
N PHE A 275 -15.59 -2.49 10.77
CA PHE A 275 -14.16 -2.71 10.89
C PHE A 275 -13.78 -4.13 10.43
N GLU A 276 -12.69 -4.26 9.68
CA GLU A 276 -12.17 -5.53 9.16
C GLU A 276 -10.67 -5.67 9.42
N VAL A 277 -10.12 -6.89 9.52
CA VAL A 277 -8.67 -7.07 9.72
C VAL A 277 -8.01 -7.39 8.38
N ASP A 278 -8.50 -8.44 7.72
CA ASP A 278 -7.98 -8.87 6.43
C ASP A 278 -9.09 -9.25 5.41
N SER A 279 -10.36 -9.31 5.85
CA SER A 279 -11.47 -9.69 4.98
C SER A 279 -11.84 -8.62 3.95
N GLY A 280 -11.34 -7.39 4.10
CA GLY A 280 -11.59 -6.27 3.19
C GLY A 280 -11.26 -6.60 1.73
N LYS A 281 -10.16 -7.32 1.49
CA LYS A 281 -9.74 -7.81 0.16
C LYS A 281 -10.83 -8.66 -0.49
N THR A 282 -11.23 -9.75 0.16
CA THR A 282 -12.27 -10.63 -0.37
C THR A 282 -13.63 -9.94 -0.46
N ASP A 283 -13.96 -9.08 0.49
CA ASP A 283 -15.24 -8.36 0.52
C ASP A 283 -15.37 -7.38 -0.65
N ILE A 284 -14.30 -6.65 -1.04
CA ILE A 284 -14.33 -5.74 -2.20
C ILE A 284 -14.31 -6.50 -3.52
N ILE A 285 -13.53 -7.60 -3.63
CA ILE A 285 -13.48 -8.47 -4.81
C ILE A 285 -14.89 -9.03 -5.10
N THR A 286 -15.52 -9.64 -4.09
CA THR A 286 -16.86 -10.24 -4.20
C THR A 286 -18.00 -9.21 -4.33
N GLY A 287 -17.71 -7.92 -4.10
CA GLY A 287 -18.68 -6.82 -4.19
C GLY A 287 -19.66 -6.72 -3.02
N LYS A 288 -19.35 -7.37 -1.89
CA LYS A 288 -20.10 -7.23 -0.63
C LYS A 288 -20.01 -5.79 -0.10
N ILE A 289 -18.88 -5.14 -0.32
CA ILE A 289 -18.64 -3.70 -0.11
C ILE A 289 -18.29 -3.04 -1.45
N LYS A 290 -18.38 -1.71 -1.50
CA LYS A 290 -17.99 -0.91 -2.68
C LYS A 290 -16.69 -0.14 -2.48
N MET A 291 -16.24 0.00 -1.23
CA MET A 291 -14.99 0.64 -0.89
C MET A 291 -14.34 -0.01 0.34
N ASN A 292 -13.01 0.04 0.41
CA ASN A 292 -12.23 -0.38 1.57
C ASN A 292 -11.04 0.57 1.79
N LEU A 293 -10.75 0.89 3.05
CA LEU A 293 -9.45 1.47 3.43
C LEU A 293 -8.38 0.39 3.25
N ALA A 294 -7.42 0.61 2.36
CA ALA A 294 -6.42 -0.40 2.02
C ALA A 294 -5.01 0.19 1.94
N TRP A 295 -4.03 -0.64 2.27
CA TRP A 295 -2.64 -0.39 1.86
C TRP A 295 -2.51 -0.67 0.37
N SER A 296 -1.61 0.04 -0.31
CA SER A 296 -1.47 -0.08 -1.76
C SER A 296 -1.13 -1.49 -2.24
N GLY A 297 -0.36 -2.28 -1.48
CA GLY A 297 -0.11 -3.70 -1.80
C GLY A 297 -1.38 -4.56 -1.78
N ASP A 298 -2.17 -4.48 -0.71
CA ASP A 298 -3.49 -5.14 -0.62
C ASP A 298 -4.43 -4.67 -1.76
N ALA A 299 -4.33 -3.40 -2.17
CA ALA A 299 -5.11 -2.84 -3.25
C ALA A 299 -4.70 -3.41 -4.62
N VAL A 300 -3.40 -3.50 -4.93
CA VAL A 300 -2.90 -4.15 -6.16
C VAL A 300 -3.40 -5.59 -6.22
N TYR A 301 -3.20 -6.37 -5.15
CA TYR A 301 -3.69 -7.75 -5.06
C TYR A 301 -5.20 -7.85 -5.34
N SER A 302 -5.99 -6.95 -4.75
CA SER A 302 -7.44 -6.95 -4.92
C SER A 302 -7.87 -6.55 -6.33
N ILE A 303 -7.19 -5.58 -6.95
CA ILE A 303 -7.44 -5.15 -8.34
C ILE A 303 -7.17 -6.31 -9.30
N ASP A 304 -6.03 -7.00 -9.14
CA ASP A 304 -5.67 -8.16 -9.94
C ASP A 304 -6.70 -9.26 -9.78
N THR A 305 -6.90 -9.74 -8.55
CA THR A 305 -7.78 -10.87 -8.27
C THR A 305 -9.21 -10.61 -8.74
N ALA A 306 -9.75 -9.41 -8.56
CA ALA A 306 -11.09 -9.05 -9.03
C ALA A 306 -11.22 -9.14 -10.56
N MET A 307 -10.20 -8.66 -11.27
CA MET A 307 -10.14 -8.74 -12.73
C MET A 307 -10.00 -10.19 -13.20
N GLU A 308 -9.12 -10.98 -12.58
CA GLU A 308 -8.86 -12.37 -12.97
C GLU A 308 -10.04 -13.30 -12.72
N GLU A 309 -10.66 -13.22 -11.54
CA GLU A 309 -11.71 -14.14 -11.12
C GLU A 309 -13.09 -13.77 -11.67
N SER A 310 -13.33 -12.47 -11.91
CA SER A 310 -14.69 -11.98 -12.20
C SER A 310 -14.78 -10.89 -13.27
N GLY A 311 -13.67 -10.47 -13.89
CA GLY A 311 -13.66 -9.37 -14.86
C GLY A 311 -14.06 -8.02 -14.24
N LYS A 312 -13.98 -7.89 -12.92
CA LYS A 312 -14.41 -6.70 -12.19
C LYS A 312 -13.25 -5.71 -12.10
N THR A 313 -13.45 -4.52 -12.63
CA THR A 313 -12.54 -3.40 -12.43
C THR A 313 -12.68 -2.84 -11.02
N LEU A 314 -11.54 -2.66 -10.35
CA LEU A 314 -11.40 -1.89 -9.12
C LEU A 314 -10.34 -0.81 -9.37
N GLU A 315 -10.45 0.30 -8.66
CA GLU A 315 -9.48 1.39 -8.70
C GLU A 315 -9.07 1.76 -7.27
N TYR A 316 -7.90 2.37 -7.12
CA TYR A 316 -7.39 2.87 -5.85
C TYR A 316 -7.10 4.37 -5.93
N SER A 317 -7.38 5.07 -4.84
CA SER A 317 -7.18 6.51 -4.68
C SER A 317 -6.39 6.79 -3.42
N VAL A 318 -5.33 7.58 -3.55
CA VAL A 318 -4.73 8.33 -2.43
C VAL A 318 -5.36 9.71 -2.45
N PRO A 319 -6.20 10.07 -1.45
CA PRO A 319 -6.89 11.35 -1.41
C PRO A 319 -5.98 12.56 -1.65
N GLU A 320 -6.52 13.58 -2.32
CA GLU A 320 -5.88 14.87 -2.56
C GLU A 320 -5.69 15.67 -1.26
N ASP A 321 -6.46 15.32 -0.23
CA ASP A 321 -6.28 15.81 1.14
C ASP A 321 -4.91 15.46 1.75
N GLY A 322 -4.12 14.61 1.09
CA GLY A 322 -2.90 14.02 1.64
C GLY A 322 -3.20 12.68 2.30
N GLY A 323 -2.16 11.97 2.72
CA GLY A 323 -2.33 10.60 3.22
C GLY A 323 -1.10 10.10 3.96
N ASN A 324 -1.16 8.83 4.34
CA ASN A 324 0.00 8.16 4.92
C ASN A 324 0.81 7.43 3.84
N ILE A 325 2.13 7.60 3.92
CA ILE A 325 3.13 6.78 3.25
C ILE A 325 3.87 5.99 4.33
N TRP A 326 4.01 4.69 4.15
CA TRP A 326 4.59 3.76 5.11
C TRP A 326 5.82 3.06 4.51
N TYR A 327 6.74 2.66 5.38
CA TYR A 327 7.99 2.00 5.02
C TYR A 327 8.29 0.90 6.02
N ASP A 328 8.45 -0.33 5.54
CA ASP A 328 8.92 -1.45 6.35
C ASP A 328 10.42 -1.63 6.17
N GLY A 329 11.11 -1.93 7.27
CA GLY A 329 12.55 -2.10 7.28
C GLY A 329 12.99 -3.27 8.15
N TRP A 330 14.04 -3.96 7.69
CA TRP A 330 14.75 -4.96 8.45
C TRP A 330 15.65 -4.31 9.49
N THR A 331 15.53 -4.76 10.73
CA THR A 331 16.34 -4.33 11.87
C THR A 331 17.06 -5.53 12.46
N ILE A 332 18.21 -5.27 13.10
CA ILE A 332 18.95 -6.29 13.84
C ILE A 332 18.74 -6.05 15.34
N PRO A 333 18.06 -6.96 16.07
CA PRO A 333 17.91 -6.86 17.52
C PRO A 333 19.24 -6.84 18.27
N TYR A 334 19.25 -6.24 19.46
CA TYR A 334 20.44 -6.25 20.32
C TYR A 334 20.81 -7.70 20.71
N GLY A 335 22.10 -8.02 20.63
CA GLY A 335 22.63 -9.35 20.93
C GLY A 335 22.57 -10.36 19.78
N ALA A 336 21.99 -10.01 18.64
CA ALA A 336 21.97 -10.85 17.44
C ALA A 336 23.34 -11.01 16.77
N ASP A 337 23.57 -12.16 16.12
CA ASP A 337 24.72 -12.36 15.24
C ASP A 337 24.43 -11.72 13.88
N LYS A 338 25.29 -10.77 13.50
CA LYS A 338 25.12 -9.96 12.29
C LYS A 338 25.51 -10.71 11.01
N GLU A 339 26.29 -11.79 11.10
CA GLU A 339 26.92 -12.38 9.92
C GLU A 339 25.90 -12.94 8.93
N LEU A 340 25.06 -13.89 9.35
CA LEU A 340 24.02 -14.44 8.48
C LEU A 340 22.91 -13.43 8.18
N ALA A 341 22.62 -12.51 9.12
CA ALA A 341 21.67 -11.43 8.91
C ALA A 341 22.08 -10.56 7.70
N TYR A 342 23.34 -10.09 7.66
CA TYR A 342 23.83 -9.31 6.52
C TYR A 342 23.86 -10.10 5.22
N LYS A 343 24.19 -11.40 5.25
CA LYS A 343 24.11 -12.25 4.05
C LYS A 343 22.68 -12.34 3.52
N PHE A 344 21.70 -12.47 4.42
CA PHE A 344 20.29 -12.52 4.04
C PHE A 344 19.83 -11.20 3.44
N LEU A 345 20.13 -10.08 4.10
CA LEU A 345 19.78 -8.75 3.61
C LEU A 345 20.42 -8.47 2.24
N ASP A 346 21.67 -8.87 2.03
CA ASP A 346 22.36 -8.70 0.74
C ASP A 346 21.76 -9.60 -0.36
N PHE A 347 21.33 -10.81 0.02
CA PHE A 347 20.70 -11.76 -0.88
C PHE A 347 19.35 -11.26 -1.39
N ILE A 348 18.46 -10.85 -0.49
CA ILE A 348 17.13 -10.33 -0.87
C ILE A 348 17.20 -8.99 -1.59
N SER A 349 18.33 -8.28 -1.46
CA SER A 349 18.56 -6.98 -2.11
C SER A 349 19.05 -7.08 -3.56
N THR A 350 19.11 -8.28 -4.14
CA THR A 350 19.35 -8.43 -5.58
C THR A 350 18.07 -8.12 -6.36
N PRO A 351 18.14 -7.41 -7.51
CA PRO A 351 16.96 -7.10 -8.30
C PRO A 351 16.13 -8.33 -8.70
N GLU A 352 16.77 -9.46 -9.00
CA GLU A 352 16.07 -10.70 -9.33
C GLU A 352 15.22 -11.22 -8.17
N ASN A 353 15.79 -11.28 -6.96
CA ASN A 353 15.08 -11.75 -5.77
C ASN A 353 13.98 -10.77 -5.36
N ALA A 354 14.26 -9.46 -5.43
CA ALA A 354 13.27 -8.44 -5.10
C ALA A 354 12.10 -8.43 -6.09
N ALA A 355 12.36 -8.60 -7.41
CA ALA A 355 11.32 -8.74 -8.43
C ALA A 355 10.48 -9.99 -8.20
N SER A 356 11.11 -11.13 -7.99
CA SER A 356 10.39 -12.39 -7.75
C SER A 356 9.56 -12.34 -6.47
N ASN A 357 10.05 -11.63 -5.44
CA ASN A 357 9.31 -11.43 -4.21
C ASN A 357 8.12 -10.48 -4.42
N MET A 358 8.30 -9.38 -5.17
CA MET A 358 7.22 -8.46 -5.55
C MET A 358 6.13 -9.15 -6.38
N ASP A 359 6.50 -10.01 -7.34
CA ASP A 359 5.54 -10.80 -8.15
C ASP A 359 4.70 -11.76 -7.29
N TYR A 360 5.28 -12.27 -6.19
CA TYR A 360 4.57 -13.13 -5.26
C TYR A 360 3.64 -12.35 -4.32
N ILE A 361 4.14 -11.31 -3.65
CA ILE A 361 3.42 -10.65 -2.55
C ILE A 361 2.62 -9.42 -2.99
N GLY A 362 2.95 -8.81 -4.14
CA GLY A 362 2.29 -7.60 -4.67
C GLY A 362 2.73 -6.26 -4.06
N TYR A 363 3.68 -6.26 -3.12
CA TYR A 363 4.17 -5.06 -2.43
C TYR A 363 5.42 -4.47 -3.10
N THR A 364 5.52 -3.14 -3.06
CA THR A 364 6.59 -2.40 -3.76
C THR A 364 7.89 -2.43 -2.96
N PRO A 365 8.98 -2.97 -3.52
CA PRO A 365 10.26 -3.07 -2.80
C PRO A 365 11.01 -1.73 -2.77
N PHE A 366 11.91 -1.60 -1.80
CA PHE A 366 12.94 -0.56 -1.80
C PHE A 366 13.96 -0.75 -2.92
N ILE A 367 14.19 -2.01 -3.30
CA ILE A 367 15.12 -2.40 -4.36
C ILE A 367 14.52 -2.06 -5.71
N VAL A 368 15.33 -1.42 -6.54
CA VAL A 368 15.01 -0.99 -7.90
C VAL A 368 16.15 -1.44 -8.83
N GLY A 369 15.86 -1.48 -10.12
CA GLY A 369 16.81 -1.91 -11.15
C GLY A 369 16.08 -2.41 -12.38
N ASP A 370 16.84 -2.83 -13.40
CA ASP A 370 16.27 -3.25 -14.68
C ASP A 370 15.25 -4.37 -14.54
N GLN A 371 15.51 -5.39 -13.72
CA GLN A 371 14.60 -6.52 -13.50
C GLN A 371 13.25 -6.08 -12.90
N LEU A 372 13.26 -5.14 -11.96
CA LEU A 372 12.02 -4.61 -11.36
C LEU A 372 11.27 -3.73 -12.36
N PHE A 373 12.00 -2.91 -13.10
CA PHE A 373 11.42 -2.01 -14.08
C PHE A 373 10.83 -2.78 -15.27
N ASP A 374 11.50 -3.84 -15.70
CA ASP A 374 11.03 -4.78 -16.72
C ASP A 374 9.77 -5.51 -16.25
N LEU A 375 9.76 -6.03 -15.03
CA LEU A 375 8.59 -6.67 -14.43
C LEU A 375 7.39 -5.71 -14.37
N ALA A 376 7.58 -4.51 -13.80
CA ALA A 376 6.53 -3.49 -13.73
C ALA A 376 6.04 -3.07 -15.12
N SER A 377 6.93 -2.95 -16.10
CA SER A 377 6.56 -2.64 -17.48
C SER A 377 5.73 -3.76 -18.08
N SER A 378 6.13 -5.02 -17.91
CA SER A 378 5.38 -6.18 -18.42
C SER A 378 3.96 -6.27 -17.88
N TRP A 379 3.73 -5.83 -16.65
CA TRP A 379 2.39 -5.80 -16.05
C TRP A 379 1.55 -4.63 -16.54
N TYR A 380 2.16 -3.46 -16.67
CA TYR A 380 1.40 -2.22 -16.74
C TYR A 380 1.48 -1.51 -18.09
N GLY A 381 2.37 -1.86 -19.01
CA GLY A 381 2.50 -1.15 -20.26
C GLY A 381 3.70 -1.57 -21.10
N ILE A 382 4.32 -0.58 -21.74
CA ILE A 382 5.58 -0.75 -22.46
C ILE A 382 6.62 0.24 -21.95
N SER A 383 7.90 -0.08 -22.13
CA SER A 383 9.02 0.77 -21.73
C SER A 383 10.07 0.87 -22.82
N ASP A 384 11.13 1.63 -22.54
CA ASP A 384 12.36 1.58 -23.35
C ASP A 384 12.93 0.17 -23.43
N TYR A 385 13.52 -0.13 -24.60
CA TYR A 385 14.27 -1.34 -24.86
C TYR A 385 15.35 -1.58 -23.80
N SER A 386 15.45 -2.83 -23.36
CA SER A 386 16.46 -3.35 -22.45
C SER A 386 17.29 -4.40 -23.18
N SER A 387 18.62 -4.33 -23.04
CA SER A 387 19.51 -5.29 -23.71
C SER A 387 19.51 -6.67 -23.04
N THR A 388 19.06 -6.73 -21.80
CA THR A 388 19.02 -7.91 -20.96
C THR A 388 17.63 -8.53 -20.85
N TYR A 389 16.58 -7.79 -21.24
CA TYR A 389 15.22 -8.31 -21.30
C TYR A 389 15.04 -9.29 -22.46
N GLN A 390 14.24 -10.32 -22.21
CA GLN A 390 13.85 -11.28 -23.23
C GLN A 390 12.49 -10.88 -23.83
N TYR A 391 12.54 -10.42 -25.07
CA TYR A 391 11.35 -10.11 -25.84
C TYR A 391 10.81 -11.36 -26.51
N SER A 392 9.56 -11.71 -26.23
CA SER A 392 8.82 -12.77 -26.92
C SER A 392 8.21 -12.23 -28.22
N GLU A 393 7.94 -13.11 -29.18
CA GLU A 393 7.20 -12.73 -30.39
C GLU A 393 5.90 -11.97 -30.05
N GLY A 394 5.71 -10.79 -30.65
CA GLY A 394 4.57 -9.91 -30.42
C GLY A 394 4.76 -8.84 -29.35
N GLU A 395 5.80 -8.92 -28.51
CA GLU A 395 6.05 -7.88 -27.50
C GLU A 395 6.59 -6.59 -28.12
N THR A 396 6.13 -5.45 -27.58
CA THR A 396 6.49 -4.11 -28.07
C THR A 396 7.43 -3.40 -27.09
N CYS A 397 8.42 -2.67 -27.62
CA CYS A 397 9.30 -1.80 -26.84
C CYS A 397 9.49 -0.44 -27.51
N VAL A 398 9.93 0.54 -26.73
CA VAL A 398 10.31 1.88 -27.22
C VAL A 398 11.81 1.92 -27.49
N TYR A 399 12.20 2.38 -28.67
CA TYR A 399 13.60 2.60 -28.99
C TYR A 399 13.76 3.82 -29.89
N SER A 400 14.61 4.77 -29.48
CA SER A 400 14.82 6.03 -30.18
C SER A 400 13.52 6.81 -30.49
N GLY A 401 12.55 6.76 -29.55
CA GLY A 401 11.26 7.45 -29.66
C GLY A 401 10.25 6.79 -30.62
N LYS A 402 10.53 5.57 -31.09
CA LYS A 402 9.64 4.77 -31.95
C LYS A 402 9.26 3.46 -31.27
N LEU A 403 8.14 2.89 -31.71
CA LEU A 403 7.69 1.57 -31.27
C LEU A 403 8.25 0.48 -32.19
N TYR A 404 8.72 -0.59 -31.59
CA TYR A 404 9.18 -1.78 -32.28
C TYR A 404 8.54 -3.02 -31.65
N THR A 405 8.06 -3.92 -32.49
CA THR A 405 7.50 -5.22 -32.07
C THR A 405 8.46 -6.32 -32.44
N ALA A 406 8.70 -7.25 -31.51
CA ALA A 406 9.50 -8.44 -31.77
C ALA A 406 8.74 -9.39 -32.71
N ILE A 407 9.37 -9.82 -33.81
CA ILE A 407 8.79 -10.78 -34.78
C ILE A 407 9.22 -12.22 -34.52
N GLN A 408 10.09 -12.43 -33.53
CA GLN A 408 10.48 -13.70 -32.95
C GLN A 408 11.19 -13.43 -31.62
N ASP A 409 11.38 -14.46 -30.80
CA ASP A 409 12.12 -14.36 -29.54
C ASP A 409 13.50 -13.69 -29.72
N SER A 410 13.78 -12.69 -28.88
CA SER A 410 14.97 -11.86 -29.00
C SER A 410 15.51 -11.42 -27.64
N VAL A 411 16.82 -11.56 -27.46
CA VAL A 411 17.57 -11.04 -26.31
C VAL A 411 18.81 -10.34 -26.84
N GLY A 412 19.03 -9.10 -26.40
CA GLY A 412 20.23 -8.32 -26.75
C GLY A 412 20.35 -7.88 -28.21
N ASN A 413 19.39 -8.19 -29.08
CA ASN A 413 19.34 -7.63 -30.43
C ASN A 413 18.67 -6.26 -30.41
N ILE A 414 19.35 -5.26 -30.98
CA ILE A 414 18.79 -3.91 -31.07
C ILE A 414 17.52 -3.89 -31.93
N PRO A 415 16.51 -3.05 -31.60
CA PRO A 415 15.24 -3.02 -32.32
C PRO A 415 15.32 -2.63 -33.80
N THR A 416 16.43 -2.03 -34.26
CA THR A 416 16.64 -1.76 -35.69
C THR A 416 17.13 -2.97 -36.49
N ASN A 417 17.18 -4.16 -35.89
CA ASN A 417 17.49 -5.40 -36.59
C ASN A 417 16.21 -6.05 -37.13
N ASP A 418 15.96 -5.86 -38.43
CA ASP A 418 14.78 -6.37 -39.16
C ASP A 418 14.63 -7.91 -39.13
N SER A 419 15.62 -8.66 -38.61
CA SER A 419 15.49 -10.10 -38.39
C SER A 419 14.76 -10.45 -37.08
N TYR A 420 14.65 -9.51 -36.15
CA TYR A 420 14.08 -9.74 -34.82
C TYR A 420 12.97 -8.75 -34.47
N PHE A 421 12.95 -7.57 -35.09
CA PHE A 421 11.97 -6.54 -34.81
C PHE A 421 11.44 -5.90 -36.09
N GLU A 422 10.24 -5.33 -36.02
CA GLU A 422 9.68 -4.43 -37.02
C GLU A 422 9.15 -3.16 -36.34
N GLU A 423 9.11 -2.03 -37.05
CA GLU A 423 8.42 -0.84 -36.51
C GLU A 423 6.93 -1.14 -36.35
N ALA A 424 6.40 -0.91 -35.15
CA ALA A 424 5.01 -1.22 -34.81
C ALA A 424 4.04 -0.17 -35.38
N ILE A 425 3.93 -0.11 -36.70
CA ILE A 425 3.02 0.80 -37.42
C ILE A 425 1.70 0.09 -37.67
N PHE A 426 0.59 0.78 -37.40
CA PHE A 426 -0.75 0.22 -37.63
C PHE A 426 -0.96 -0.17 -39.10
N ASP A 427 -1.34 -1.43 -39.31
CA ASP A 427 -1.75 -2.03 -40.57
C ASP A 427 -3.06 -2.80 -40.35
N SER A 428 -4.14 -2.39 -41.00
CA SER A 428 -5.46 -2.99 -40.85
C SER A 428 -5.54 -4.44 -41.35
N SER A 429 -4.57 -4.91 -42.13
CA SER A 429 -4.52 -6.29 -42.63
C SER A 429 -3.89 -7.27 -41.65
N LYS A 430 -3.19 -6.78 -40.63
CA LYS A 430 -2.61 -7.59 -39.56
C LYS A 430 -3.67 -7.96 -38.52
N GLU A 431 -3.39 -9.05 -37.83
CA GLU A 431 -4.13 -9.48 -36.65
C GLU A 431 -3.48 -8.89 -35.40
N TYR A 432 -4.30 -8.35 -34.49
CA TYR A 432 -3.85 -7.76 -33.23
C TYR A 432 -4.54 -8.42 -32.06
N TYR A 433 -3.82 -8.58 -30.98
CA TYR A 433 -4.26 -9.18 -29.72
C TYR A 433 -4.34 -8.11 -28.64
N TYR A 434 -5.00 -8.45 -27.53
CA TYR A 434 -5.01 -7.62 -26.33
C TYR A 434 -3.57 -7.23 -25.93
N GLY A 435 -3.34 -5.95 -25.64
CA GLY A 435 -2.04 -5.41 -25.24
C GLY A 435 -1.06 -5.12 -26.38
N ASN A 436 -1.38 -5.44 -27.64
CA ASN A 436 -0.55 -4.99 -28.76
C ASN A 436 -0.59 -3.46 -28.87
N VAL A 437 0.59 -2.85 -29.09
CA VAL A 437 0.71 -1.39 -29.24
C VAL A 437 1.19 -1.03 -30.64
N VAL A 438 0.52 -0.05 -31.25
CA VAL A 438 0.83 0.43 -32.60
C VAL A 438 0.96 1.95 -32.65
N SER A 439 1.70 2.44 -33.64
CA SER A 439 1.76 3.84 -34.00
C SER A 439 0.92 4.14 -35.23
N TYR A 440 0.17 5.25 -35.17
CA TYR A 440 -0.60 5.79 -36.29
C TYR A 440 -0.63 7.32 -36.20
N ASN A 441 -0.24 8.02 -37.28
CA ASN A 441 -0.16 9.49 -37.34
C ASN A 441 0.60 10.14 -36.16
N ASP A 442 1.77 9.62 -35.82
CA ASP A 442 2.59 10.07 -34.68
C ASP A 442 1.88 9.99 -33.32
N GLU A 443 0.87 9.14 -33.19
CA GLU A 443 0.21 8.78 -31.93
C GLU A 443 0.36 7.28 -31.67
N TRP A 444 0.20 6.86 -30.41
CA TRP A 444 0.30 5.46 -29.99
C TRP A 444 -1.06 4.97 -29.49
N TYR A 445 -1.39 3.72 -29.81
CA TYR A 445 -2.66 3.10 -29.46
C TYR A 445 -2.42 1.68 -28.96
N SER A 446 -3.08 1.33 -27.86
CA SER A 446 -3.16 -0.03 -27.33
C SER A 446 -4.41 -0.73 -27.87
N CYS A 447 -4.29 -2.00 -28.25
CA CYS A 447 -5.41 -2.86 -28.58
C CYS A 447 -6.03 -3.42 -27.28
N GLU A 448 -7.27 -3.04 -26.98
CA GLU A 448 -8.03 -3.52 -25.82
C GLU A 448 -9.09 -4.56 -26.22
N TYR A 449 -9.02 -5.11 -27.43
CA TYR A 449 -9.93 -6.18 -27.86
C TYR A 449 -9.65 -7.47 -27.11
N TYR A 450 -10.70 -8.06 -26.53
CA TYR A 450 -10.66 -9.34 -25.84
C TYR A 450 -11.90 -10.16 -26.19
N ASP A 451 -11.72 -11.41 -26.63
CA ASP A 451 -12.82 -12.37 -26.85
C ASP A 451 -12.93 -13.30 -25.64
N GLU A 452 -14.01 -13.15 -24.88
CA GLU A 452 -14.28 -13.93 -23.66
C GLU A 452 -14.31 -15.46 -23.90
N ASN A 453 -14.47 -15.91 -25.15
CA ASN A 453 -14.55 -17.32 -25.50
C ASN A 453 -13.23 -17.89 -26.04
N ASP A 454 -12.28 -17.03 -26.44
CA ASP A 454 -11.03 -17.43 -27.08
C ASP A 454 -9.96 -16.33 -26.89
N GLU A 455 -9.15 -16.47 -25.84
CA GLU A 455 -8.13 -15.48 -25.46
C GLU A 455 -7.01 -15.33 -26.52
N ASP A 456 -6.82 -16.37 -27.35
CA ASP A 456 -5.84 -16.39 -28.45
C ASP A 456 -6.44 -15.87 -29.76
N LYS A 457 -7.62 -15.24 -29.73
CA LYS A 457 -8.26 -14.71 -30.92
C LYS A 457 -8.02 -13.22 -31.04
N GLY A 458 -7.27 -12.83 -32.07
CA GLY A 458 -7.04 -11.45 -32.40
C GLY A 458 -8.17 -10.81 -33.22
N ILE A 459 -8.04 -9.51 -33.42
CA ILE A 459 -8.88 -8.71 -34.31
C ILE A 459 -8.14 -8.40 -35.62
N VAL A 460 -8.82 -8.59 -36.75
CA VAL A 460 -8.32 -8.30 -38.10
C VAL A 460 -9.29 -7.34 -38.80
N ASN A 461 -8.78 -6.46 -39.68
CA ASN A 461 -9.58 -5.47 -40.41
C ASN A 461 -10.33 -4.47 -39.51
N SER A 462 -9.83 -4.21 -38.30
CA SER A 462 -10.35 -3.13 -37.45
C SER A 462 -9.94 -1.76 -37.99
N SER A 463 -10.69 -0.72 -37.63
CA SER A 463 -10.30 0.66 -37.86
C SER A 463 -9.59 1.19 -36.62
N ILE A 464 -8.46 1.88 -36.78
CA ILE A 464 -7.76 2.56 -35.67
C ILE A 464 -8.63 3.63 -34.98
N THR A 465 -9.73 4.04 -35.61
CA THR A 465 -10.71 4.99 -35.06
C THR A 465 -11.80 4.31 -34.23
N ASP A 466 -11.76 2.98 -34.09
CA ASP A 466 -12.68 2.23 -33.26
C ASP A 466 -12.21 2.33 -31.79
N GLU A 467 -12.80 3.27 -31.04
CA GLU A 467 -12.40 3.59 -29.67
C GLU A 467 -12.71 2.46 -28.67
N GLU A 468 -13.55 1.48 -29.04
CA GLU A 468 -13.78 0.28 -28.21
C GLU A 468 -12.62 -0.74 -28.35
N VAL A 469 -11.85 -0.66 -29.43
CA VAL A 469 -10.74 -1.55 -29.72
C VAL A 469 -9.39 -0.86 -29.48
N TRP A 470 -9.24 0.38 -29.93
CA TRP A 470 -7.97 1.09 -29.95
C TRP A 470 -8.02 2.28 -29.01
N VAL A 471 -7.34 2.15 -27.88
CA VAL A 471 -7.27 3.20 -26.88
C VAL A 471 -5.97 3.99 -27.05
N LYS A 472 -6.10 5.30 -27.26
CA LYS A 472 -4.96 6.20 -27.39
C LYS A 472 -4.15 6.24 -26.09
N MET A 473 -2.84 6.05 -26.19
CA MET A 473 -1.91 6.12 -25.06
C MET A 473 -1.36 7.53 -24.88
N ASP A 474 -1.06 7.92 -23.63
CA ASP A 474 -0.34 9.16 -23.35
C ASP A 474 1.17 8.97 -23.64
N LYS A 475 1.65 9.68 -24.66
CA LYS A 475 3.07 9.69 -25.05
C LYS A 475 4.01 10.36 -24.05
N LYS A 476 3.49 11.04 -23.02
CA LYS A 476 4.32 11.45 -21.88
C LYS A 476 4.74 10.26 -21.02
N GLY A 477 3.93 9.20 -21.01
CA GLY A 477 4.09 8.07 -20.11
C GLY A 477 4.00 8.46 -18.63
N TYR A 478 4.27 7.48 -17.79
CA TYR A 478 4.28 7.57 -16.34
C TYR A 478 5.72 7.52 -15.85
N ASP A 479 6.20 8.64 -15.31
CA ASP A 479 7.60 8.81 -14.89
C ASP A 479 7.83 8.30 -13.47
N ILE A 480 8.55 7.18 -13.36
CA ILE A 480 9.03 6.61 -12.10
C ILE A 480 10.56 6.68 -11.98
N SER A 481 11.24 7.39 -12.89
CA SER A 481 12.70 7.48 -12.98
C SER A 481 13.36 7.95 -11.68
N TYR A 482 12.64 8.72 -10.88
CA TYR A 482 13.09 9.23 -9.60
C TYR A 482 13.36 8.16 -8.56
N LEU A 483 12.67 7.01 -8.65
CA LEU A 483 12.94 5.86 -7.80
C LEU A 483 14.18 5.11 -8.27
N PHE A 484 14.46 5.13 -9.58
CA PHE A 484 15.46 4.30 -10.25
C PHE A 484 16.80 5.01 -10.52
N GLU A 485 17.02 6.19 -9.93
CA GLU A 485 18.17 7.04 -10.24
C GLU A 485 19.54 6.34 -10.07
N GLY A 486 20.17 6.00 -11.19
CA GLY A 486 21.49 5.36 -11.24
C GLY A 486 21.46 3.83 -11.09
N THR A 487 20.28 3.20 -11.22
CA THR A 487 20.09 1.75 -11.11
C THR A 487 19.67 1.06 -12.41
N LEU A 488 19.26 1.83 -13.43
CA LEU A 488 18.91 1.32 -14.77
C LEU A 488 20.11 1.33 -15.72
N GLU A 489 20.03 0.48 -16.74
CA GLU A 489 20.92 0.50 -17.90
C GLU A 489 20.93 1.86 -18.62
N GLU A 490 22.06 2.20 -19.24
CA GLU A 490 22.21 3.45 -20.01
C GLU A 490 21.21 3.50 -21.17
N GLY A 491 20.48 4.62 -21.29
CA GLY A 491 19.49 4.84 -22.34
C GLY A 491 18.05 4.56 -21.94
N ARG A 492 17.81 3.98 -20.75
CA ARG A 492 16.45 3.81 -20.20
C ARG A 492 16.01 5.08 -19.46
N SER A 493 14.79 5.53 -19.75
CA SER A 493 14.22 6.76 -19.19
C SER A 493 13.62 6.57 -17.80
N GLY A 494 13.25 5.36 -17.40
CA GLY A 494 12.43 5.13 -16.21
C GLY A 494 10.96 5.53 -16.39
N ILE A 495 10.49 5.59 -17.64
CA ILE A 495 9.10 5.88 -18.01
C ILE A 495 8.42 4.59 -18.48
N ILE A 496 7.25 4.32 -17.91
CA ILE A 496 6.34 3.28 -18.40
C ILE A 496 5.23 3.97 -19.17
N TYR A 497 4.88 3.48 -20.35
CA TYR A 497 3.72 3.95 -21.11
C TYR A 497 2.57 3.00 -20.82
N PRO A 498 1.68 3.32 -19.86
CA PRO A 498 0.73 2.36 -19.36
C PRO A 498 -0.39 2.10 -20.37
N TYR A 499 -0.93 0.89 -20.34
CA TYR A 499 -2.24 0.61 -20.93
C TYR A 499 -3.32 1.40 -20.18
N ALA A 500 -4.43 1.68 -20.86
CA ALA A 500 -5.51 2.46 -20.23
C ALA A 500 -6.12 1.72 -19.03
N SER A 501 -6.20 0.40 -19.10
CA SER A 501 -6.72 -0.48 -18.06
C SER A 501 -5.81 -0.59 -16.83
N SER A 502 -4.51 -0.38 -16.98
CA SER A 502 -3.50 -0.59 -15.94
C SER A 502 -2.98 0.70 -15.29
N ALA A 503 -3.29 1.88 -15.84
CA ALA A 503 -2.73 3.16 -15.38
C ALA A 503 -2.99 3.43 -13.89
N ASN A 504 -4.19 3.12 -13.38
CA ASN A 504 -4.49 3.28 -11.95
C ASN A 504 -3.69 2.30 -11.09
N GLN A 505 -3.52 1.07 -11.56
CA GLN A 505 -2.78 0.03 -10.84
C GLN A 505 -1.28 0.33 -10.79
N LEU A 506 -0.69 0.82 -11.89
CA LEU A 506 0.69 1.32 -11.92
C LEU A 506 0.91 2.40 -10.87
N GLN A 507 0.01 3.39 -10.80
CA GLN A 507 0.07 4.45 -9.79
C GLN A 507 -0.12 3.92 -8.36
N THR A 508 -0.87 2.83 -8.20
CA THR A 508 -1.07 2.17 -6.90
C THR A 508 0.20 1.48 -6.44
N GLN A 509 0.87 0.74 -7.33
CA GLN A 509 2.16 0.11 -7.06
C GLN A 509 3.28 1.14 -6.86
N TYR A 510 3.40 2.07 -7.79
CA TYR A 510 4.43 3.11 -7.82
C TYR A 510 3.77 4.48 -7.82
N PRO A 511 3.47 5.07 -6.64
CA PRO A 511 2.87 6.38 -6.57
C PRO A 511 3.78 7.44 -7.20
N SER A 512 3.17 8.47 -7.81
CA SER A 512 3.93 9.53 -8.45
C SER A 512 4.66 10.39 -7.42
N LYS A 513 5.59 11.25 -7.89
CA LYS A 513 6.21 12.26 -7.02
C LYS A 513 5.18 13.15 -6.35
N GLU A 514 4.16 13.55 -7.09
CA GLU A 514 3.09 14.41 -6.58
C GLU A 514 2.36 13.68 -5.46
N ILE A 515 1.91 12.43 -5.67
CA ILE A 515 1.24 11.65 -4.61
C ILE A 515 2.13 11.52 -3.38
N SER A 516 3.39 11.15 -3.58
CA SER A 516 4.36 11.02 -2.48
C SER A 516 4.58 12.35 -1.75
N ALA A 517 4.57 13.48 -2.46
CA ALA A 517 4.78 14.81 -1.90
C ALA A 517 3.64 15.29 -1.00
N ARG A 518 2.40 14.81 -1.20
CA ARG A 518 1.28 15.12 -0.28
C ARG A 518 1.08 14.08 0.83
N CYS A 519 1.89 13.01 0.84
CA CYS A 519 1.82 12.01 1.89
C CYS A 519 2.86 12.27 3.00
N ALA A 520 2.47 11.97 4.23
CA ALA A 520 3.33 12.11 5.40
C ALA A 520 3.52 10.77 6.11
N ILE A 521 4.60 10.68 6.88
CA ILE A 521 4.86 9.52 7.73
C ILE A 521 4.17 9.79 9.05
N MET A 522 3.38 8.84 9.53
CA MET A 522 2.93 8.87 10.90
C MET A 522 4.11 8.41 11.76
N ASN A 523 4.66 9.27 12.62
CA ASN A 523 5.80 8.89 13.46
C ASN A 523 5.35 8.07 14.68
N ASP A 524 6.29 7.60 15.49
CA ASP A 524 5.98 7.04 16.81
C ASP A 524 5.36 8.12 17.71
N PHE A 525 4.27 7.81 18.42
CA PHE A 525 3.59 8.77 19.30
C PHE A 525 4.27 8.93 20.67
N GLY A 526 5.38 8.22 20.91
CA GLY A 526 6.08 8.23 22.18
C GLY A 526 5.19 7.75 23.34
N GLU A 527 5.11 8.55 24.39
CA GLU A 527 4.31 8.24 25.59
C GLU A 527 2.80 8.16 25.30
N TYR A 528 2.32 8.83 24.24
CA TYR A 528 0.90 8.90 23.89
C TYR A 528 0.39 7.66 23.15
N ASN A 529 1.26 6.71 22.79
CA ASN A 529 0.85 5.45 22.17
C ASN A 529 -0.23 4.73 22.99
N ALA A 530 -0.07 4.69 24.32
CA ALA A 530 -1.06 4.07 25.21
C ALA A 530 -2.42 4.77 25.15
N ASP A 531 -2.43 6.11 25.07
CA ASP A 531 -3.66 6.90 24.99
C ASP A 531 -4.40 6.69 23.68
N VAL A 532 -3.68 6.62 22.55
CA VAL A 532 -4.29 6.33 21.24
C VAL A 532 -4.84 4.89 21.21
N ILE A 533 -4.15 3.91 21.82
CA ILE A 533 -4.66 2.53 21.95
C ILE A 533 -5.95 2.50 22.80
N ILE A 534 -5.97 3.21 23.92
CA ILE A 534 -7.16 3.32 24.79
C ILE A 534 -8.31 3.98 24.03
N MET A 535 -8.03 5.08 23.32
CA MET A 535 -8.99 5.77 22.47
C MET A 535 -9.59 4.82 21.43
N TRP A 536 -8.77 4.05 20.73
CA TRP A 536 -9.24 3.08 19.75
C TRP A 536 -10.11 1.98 20.36
N GLY A 537 -9.75 1.51 21.57
CA GLY A 537 -10.59 0.60 22.35
C GLY A 537 -11.98 1.20 22.66
N GLN A 538 -12.03 2.50 23.00
CA GLN A 538 -13.29 3.22 23.26
C GLN A 538 -14.14 3.36 21.99
N VAL A 539 -13.54 3.71 20.85
CA VAL A 539 -14.25 3.82 19.56
C VAL A 539 -14.91 2.48 19.21
N LYS A 540 -14.15 1.38 19.29
CA LYS A 540 -14.68 0.04 19.00
C LYS A 540 -15.83 -0.35 19.94
N ALA A 541 -15.67 -0.09 21.23
CA ALA A 541 -16.67 -0.41 22.25
C ALA A 541 -17.90 0.52 22.25
N TYR A 542 -17.84 1.67 21.57
CA TYR A 542 -18.93 2.64 21.57
C TYR A 542 -20.21 2.08 20.93
N THR A 543 -21.34 2.23 21.61
CA THR A 543 -22.68 1.92 21.11
C THR A 543 -23.61 3.08 21.41
N ASP A 544 -24.31 3.62 20.42
CA ASP A 544 -25.30 4.66 20.66
C ASP A 544 -26.49 4.11 21.47
N MET A 545 -26.60 4.56 22.72
CA MET A 545 -27.68 4.18 23.64
C MET A 545 -28.88 5.14 23.56
N THR A 546 -28.84 6.16 22.70
CA THR A 546 -29.93 7.11 22.51
C THR A 546 -31.27 6.43 22.21
N PRO A 547 -31.36 5.41 21.32
CA PRO A 547 -32.61 4.68 21.09
C PRO A 547 -33.16 4.01 22.37
N VAL A 548 -32.27 3.47 23.21
CA VAL A 548 -32.63 2.86 24.49
C VAL A 548 -33.16 3.90 25.47
N TYR A 549 -32.49 5.06 25.57
CA TYR A 549 -32.95 6.15 26.44
C TYR A 549 -34.27 6.76 25.97
N VAL A 550 -34.47 6.92 24.66
CA VAL A 550 -35.75 7.36 24.08
C VAL A 550 -36.85 6.34 24.41
N PHE A 551 -36.58 5.06 24.23
CA PHE A 551 -37.52 3.99 24.59
C PHE A 551 -37.89 4.00 26.08
N LEU A 552 -36.90 4.11 26.97
CA LEU A 552 -37.11 4.24 28.41
C LEU A 552 -37.89 5.52 28.76
N GLY A 553 -37.59 6.64 28.09
CA GLY A 553 -38.31 7.90 28.25
C GLY A 553 -39.79 7.79 27.87
N VAL A 554 -40.10 7.12 26.75
CA VAL A 554 -41.48 6.84 26.32
C VAL A 554 -42.21 5.98 27.36
N ILE A 555 -41.56 4.95 27.92
CA ILE A 555 -42.13 4.14 28.99
C ILE A 555 -42.48 4.99 30.22
N VAL A 556 -41.58 5.89 30.63
CA VAL A 556 -41.81 6.80 31.76
C VAL A 556 -42.99 7.73 31.49
N VAL A 557 -43.10 8.31 30.30
CA VAL A 557 -44.22 9.18 29.91
C VAL A 557 -45.55 8.42 29.95
N ILE A 558 -45.59 7.18 29.43
CA ILE A 558 -46.77 6.31 29.48
C ILE A 558 -47.15 6.00 30.93
N ALA A 559 -46.18 5.68 31.80
CA ALA A 559 -46.44 5.41 33.21
C ALA A 559 -47.03 6.63 33.93
N ILE A 560 -46.49 7.83 33.68
CA ILE A 560 -47.02 9.08 34.24
C ILE A 560 -48.45 9.33 33.75
N ALA A 561 -48.72 9.15 32.45
CA ALA A 561 -50.06 9.30 31.89
C ALA A 561 -51.06 8.34 32.54
N LEU A 562 -50.69 7.07 32.75
CA LEU A 562 -51.53 6.08 33.42
C LEU A 562 -51.79 6.45 34.90
N ILE A 563 -50.80 6.98 35.61
CA ILE A 563 -50.95 7.47 36.99
C ILE A 563 -51.92 8.66 37.02
N ILE A 564 -51.77 9.62 36.12
CA ILE A 564 -52.67 10.79 36.02
C ILE A 564 -54.10 10.33 35.73
N ILE A 565 -54.29 9.43 34.75
CA ILE A 565 -55.61 8.85 34.43
C ILE A 565 -56.20 8.14 35.64
N SER A 566 -55.40 7.38 36.39
CA SER A 566 -55.82 6.69 37.61
C SER A 566 -56.27 7.67 38.71
N ILE A 567 -55.52 8.76 38.93
CA ILE A 567 -55.87 9.81 39.89
C ILE A 567 -57.18 10.51 39.47
N ILE A 568 -57.32 10.88 38.19
CA ILE A 568 -58.53 11.50 37.65
C ILE A 568 -59.74 10.56 37.84
N ARG A 569 -59.61 9.27 37.49
CA ARG A 569 -60.66 8.26 37.70
C ARG A 569 -61.03 8.12 39.18
N LYS A 570 -60.03 8.08 40.08
CA LYS A 570 -60.26 7.98 41.52
C LYS A 570 -61.04 9.20 42.04
N ASN A 571 -60.64 10.41 41.64
CA ASN A 571 -61.29 11.65 42.01
C ASN A 571 -62.71 11.77 41.44
N LEU A 572 -62.93 11.41 40.17
CA LEU A 572 -64.26 11.34 39.57
C LEU A 572 -65.16 10.35 40.30
N SER A 573 -64.67 9.15 40.62
CA SER A 573 -65.46 8.15 41.36
C SER A 573 -65.83 8.64 42.77
N ALA A 574 -64.91 9.34 43.45
CA ALA A 574 -65.15 9.92 44.76
C ALA A 574 -66.18 11.06 44.69
N HIS A 575 -66.12 11.89 43.65
CA HIS A 575 -67.09 12.95 43.39
C HIS A 575 -68.49 12.37 43.09
N TYR A 576 -68.58 11.36 42.22
CA TYR A 576 -69.84 10.65 41.93
C TYR A 576 -70.43 9.98 43.17
N LYS A 577 -69.61 9.32 44.01
CA LYS A 577 -70.08 8.74 45.28
C LYS A 577 -70.62 9.80 46.24
N ARG A 578 -70.00 10.99 46.32
CA ARG A 578 -70.51 12.12 47.14
C ARG A 578 -71.84 12.64 46.61
N LEU A 579 -72.00 12.78 45.29
CA LEU A 579 -73.27 13.20 44.66
C LEU A 579 -74.39 12.17 44.91
N LEU A 580 -74.10 10.88 44.84
CA LEU A 580 -75.07 9.82 45.12
C LEU A 580 -75.48 9.76 46.60
N MET A 581 -74.56 10.05 47.53
CA MET A 581 -74.88 10.13 48.96
C MET A 581 -75.71 11.37 49.31
N ASN A 582 -75.51 12.49 48.62
CA ASN A 582 -76.33 13.70 48.80
C ASN A 582 -77.74 13.60 48.22
N LYS A 583 -78.01 12.67 47.29
CA LYS A 583 -79.36 12.39 46.76
C LYS A 583 -80.20 11.43 47.62
N LYS A 584 -79.62 10.83 48.68
CA LYS A 584 -80.30 9.90 49.60
C LYS A 584 -80.62 10.51 50.97
N LYS A 585 -80.34 11.80 51.16
CA LYS A 585 -80.94 12.64 52.21
C LYS A 585 -82.03 13.48 51.56
#